data_AF-A0A314UEF3-F1
#
_entry.id   AF-A0A314UEF3-F1
#
_cell.length_a   1.000
_cell.length_b   1.000
_cell.length_c   1.000
_cell.angle_alpha   90.00
_cell.angle_beta   90.00
_cell.angle_gamma   90.00
#
_symmetry.space_group_name_H-M   'P 1'
#
loop_
_entity.id
_entity.type
_entity.pdbx_description
1 polymer ?
#
loop_
_entity_poly.entity_id
_entity_poly.type
_entity_poly.pdbx_seq_one_letter_code
_entity_poly.pdbx_strand_id
1 'polypeptide(L)'
;MNHVWKKISDTIDWRPEDIPHIPKIRYALLKRLSKRCRNYKAELKRRYYSPYVGSPRRFICGDKRVDNDQWRQMVDYWDSDPANKEQEHGRAPDPIEFFDLVHKRHDENNSWIDDASEQIAVVGYTVPS
;
A
#
# COMPACT_ATOMS: atom_id res chain seq x y z
N MET A 1 7.92 4.39 -17.63
CA MET A 1 6.74 5.02 -17.01
C MET A 1 5.82 5.77 -17.99
N ASN A 2 6.25 6.17 -19.19
CA ASN A 2 5.39 6.89 -20.14
C ASN A 2 4.30 6.04 -20.83
N HIS A 3 4.51 4.74 -21.05
CA HIS A 3 3.53 3.89 -21.74
C HIS A 3 2.23 3.66 -20.93
N VAL A 4 2.33 3.56 -19.59
CA VAL A 4 1.15 3.37 -18.71
C VAL A 4 0.29 4.63 -18.73
N TRP A 5 0.92 5.80 -18.56
CA TRP A 5 0.20 7.06 -18.62
C TRP A 5 -0.46 7.27 -19.98
N LYS A 6 0.26 7.01 -21.08
CA LYS A 6 -0.29 7.07 -22.44
C LYS A 6 -1.54 6.20 -22.60
N LYS A 7 -1.46 4.93 -22.18
CA LYS A 7 -2.61 4.02 -22.26
C LYS A 7 -3.83 4.52 -21.47
N ILE A 8 -3.60 5.15 -20.31
CA ILE A 8 -4.70 5.72 -19.50
C ILE A 8 -5.23 7.00 -20.16
N SER A 9 -4.35 7.90 -20.58
CA SER A 9 -4.75 9.17 -21.19
C SER A 9 -5.54 8.98 -22.47
N ASP A 10 -5.20 7.96 -23.26
CA ASP A 10 -5.88 7.63 -24.52
C ASP A 10 -7.31 7.08 -24.29
N THR A 11 -7.66 6.70 -23.05
CA THR A 11 -9.02 6.25 -22.67
C THR A 11 -9.91 7.34 -22.08
N ILE A 12 -9.37 8.52 -21.82
CA ILE A 12 -10.09 9.63 -21.21
C ILE A 12 -10.51 10.59 -22.32
N ASP A 13 -11.80 10.91 -22.36
CA ASP A 13 -12.29 12.00 -23.19
C ASP A 13 -12.04 13.32 -22.46
N TRP A 14 -11.05 14.07 -22.93
CA TRP A 14 -10.55 15.29 -22.28
C TRP A 14 -11.39 16.50 -22.66
N ARG A 15 -11.84 17.26 -21.66
CA ARG A 15 -12.46 18.55 -21.90
C ARG A 15 -11.41 19.67 -21.84
N PRO A 16 -11.67 20.83 -22.48
CA PRO A 16 -10.75 21.97 -22.41
C PRO A 16 -10.41 22.40 -20.97
N GLU A 17 -11.36 22.26 -20.04
CA GLU A 17 -11.19 22.63 -18.64
C GLU A 17 -10.25 21.67 -17.88
N ASP A 18 -10.07 20.44 -18.38
CA ASP A 18 -9.19 19.45 -17.75
C ASP A 18 -7.71 19.69 -18.08
N ILE A 19 -7.42 20.36 -19.22
CA ILE A 19 -6.06 20.55 -19.76
C ILE A 19 -5.10 21.15 -18.70
N PRO A 20 -5.46 22.23 -17.98
CA PRO A 20 -4.60 22.80 -16.93
C PRO A 20 -4.37 21.84 -15.75
N HIS A 21 -5.27 20.88 -15.56
CA HIS A 21 -5.27 19.95 -14.43
C HIS A 21 -4.65 18.58 -14.75
N ILE A 22 -4.29 18.31 -16.01
CA ILE A 22 -3.67 17.05 -16.45
C ILE A 22 -2.52 16.59 -15.53
N PRO A 23 -1.58 17.45 -15.07
CA PRO A 23 -0.51 17.00 -14.18
C PRO A 23 -1.03 16.44 -12.84
N LYS A 24 -2.04 17.10 -12.26
CA LYS A 24 -2.67 16.68 -10.99
C LYS A 24 -3.48 15.40 -11.18
N ILE A 25 -4.22 15.31 -12.28
CA ILE A 25 -5.00 14.11 -12.65
C ILE A 25 -4.06 12.92 -12.86
N ARG A 26 -2.95 13.12 -13.61
CA ARG A 26 -1.91 12.11 -13.83
C ARG A 26 -1.35 11.59 -12.51
N TYR A 27 -0.94 12.49 -11.63
CA TYR A 27 -0.40 12.11 -10.32
C TYR A 27 -1.41 11.28 -9.52
N ALA A 28 -2.66 11.76 -9.40
CA ALA A 28 -3.70 11.09 -8.63
C ALA A 28 -4.03 9.69 -9.18
N LEU A 29 -4.17 9.56 -10.50
CA LEU A 29 -4.46 8.29 -11.16
C LEU A 29 -3.32 7.29 -11.02
N LEU A 30 -2.07 7.72 -11.28
CA LEU A 30 -0.91 6.83 -11.13
C LEU A 30 -0.72 6.39 -9.67
N LYS A 31 -0.93 7.28 -8.69
CA LYS A 31 -0.89 6.93 -7.26
C LYS A 31 -1.95 5.88 -6.90
N ARG A 32 -3.19 6.06 -7.37
CA ARG A 32 -4.29 5.10 -7.15
C ARG A 32 -4.02 3.76 -7.84
N LEU A 33 -3.53 3.78 -9.08
CA LEU A 33 -3.18 2.57 -9.82
C LEU A 33 -2.05 1.81 -9.13
N SER A 34 -0.99 2.49 -8.71
CA SER A 34 0.11 1.89 -7.94
C SER A 34 -0.39 1.24 -6.65
N LYS A 35 -1.32 1.90 -5.92
CA LYS A 35 -1.96 1.28 -4.74
C LYS A 35 -2.75 0.03 -5.13
N ARG A 36 -3.61 0.08 -6.16
CA ARG A 36 -4.37 -1.08 -6.63
C ARG A 36 -3.46 -2.24 -7.07
N CYS A 37 -2.38 -1.95 -7.80
CA CYS A 37 -1.39 -2.95 -8.21
C CYS A 37 -0.73 -3.62 -7.00
N ARG A 38 -0.34 -2.85 -5.98
CA ARG A 38 0.23 -3.40 -4.74
C ARG A 38 -0.77 -4.30 -4.02
N ASN A 39 -2.01 -3.84 -3.82
CA ASN A 39 -3.06 -4.62 -3.16
C ASN A 39 -3.39 -5.90 -3.94
N TYR A 40 -3.43 -5.83 -5.27
CA TYR A 40 -3.68 -7.01 -6.10
C TYR A 40 -2.58 -8.05 -5.95
N LYS A 41 -1.30 -7.65 -6.03
CA LYS A 41 -0.16 -8.55 -5.81
C LYS A 41 -0.17 -9.17 -4.42
N ALA A 42 -0.55 -8.39 -3.41
CA ALA A 42 -0.70 -8.88 -2.04
C ALA A 42 -1.76 -9.97 -1.93
N GLU A 43 -2.91 -9.75 -2.56
CA GLU A 43 -4.01 -10.72 -2.51
C GLU A 43 -3.64 -12.01 -3.23
N LEU A 44 -2.94 -11.91 -4.36
CA LEU A 44 -2.39 -13.09 -5.03
C LEU A 44 -1.40 -13.85 -4.13
N LYS A 45 -0.48 -13.12 -3.48
CA LYS A 45 0.49 -13.71 -2.53
C LYS A 45 -0.23 -14.46 -1.41
N ARG A 46 -1.21 -13.81 -0.79
CA ARG A 46 -1.99 -14.37 0.32
C ARG A 46 -2.77 -15.62 -0.08
N ARG A 47 -3.37 -15.64 -1.28
CA ARG A 47 -4.21 -16.76 -1.74
C ARG A 47 -3.41 -17.93 -2.32
N TYR A 48 -2.32 -17.65 -3.03
CA TYR A 48 -1.66 -18.65 -3.88
C TYR A 48 -0.18 -18.90 -3.54
N TYR A 49 0.47 -18.02 -2.78
CA TYR A 49 1.86 -18.23 -2.33
C TYR A 49 1.93 -18.68 -0.87
N SER A 50 1.39 -17.88 0.06
CA SER A 50 1.50 -18.10 1.51
C SER A 50 1.05 -19.50 1.97
N PRO A 51 -0.07 -20.08 1.47
CA PRO A 51 -0.52 -21.41 1.89
C PRO A 51 0.38 -22.56 1.42
N TYR A 52 1.30 -22.31 0.49
CA TYR A 52 2.11 -23.34 -0.18
C TYR A 52 3.61 -23.07 -0.07
N VAL A 53 4.05 -22.23 0.87
CA VAL A 53 5.48 -21.99 1.13
C VAL A 53 6.19 -23.32 1.40
N GLY A 54 7.33 -23.55 0.74
CA GLY A 54 8.07 -24.82 0.81
C GLY A 54 7.54 -25.93 -0.11
N SER A 55 6.44 -25.70 -0.83
CA SER A 55 5.89 -26.65 -1.79
C SER A 55 6.06 -26.16 -3.23
N PRO A 56 6.29 -27.05 -4.21
CA PRO A 56 6.24 -26.70 -5.64
C PRO A 56 4.90 -26.10 -6.09
N ARG A 57 3.81 -26.32 -5.35
CA ARG A 57 2.49 -25.79 -5.68
C ARG A 57 2.42 -24.26 -5.69
N ARG A 58 3.31 -23.56 -4.97
CA ARG A 58 3.35 -22.09 -4.96
C ARG A 58 3.73 -21.46 -6.30
N PHE A 59 4.33 -22.22 -7.23
CA PHE A 59 4.68 -21.74 -8.59
C PHE A 59 3.49 -21.77 -9.56
N ILE A 60 2.29 -22.11 -9.09
CA ILE A 60 1.06 -22.13 -9.88
C ILE A 60 0.10 -21.08 -9.31
N CYS A 61 -0.23 -20.06 -10.11
CA CYS A 61 -1.27 -19.11 -9.72
C CYS A 61 -2.65 -19.68 -10.05
N GLY A 62 -3.57 -19.68 -9.09
CA GLY A 62 -4.95 -20.11 -9.33
C GLY A 62 -5.81 -19.06 -10.04
N ASP A 63 -5.28 -17.86 -10.32
CA ASP A 63 -6.00 -16.80 -11.04
C ASP A 63 -5.61 -16.80 -12.52
N LYS A 64 -6.55 -17.17 -13.38
CA LYS A 64 -6.38 -17.23 -14.85
C LYS A 64 -6.01 -15.90 -15.52
N ARG A 65 -6.13 -14.76 -14.81
CA ARG A 65 -5.74 -13.43 -15.30
C ARG A 65 -4.25 -13.16 -15.13
N VAL A 66 -3.57 -13.97 -14.33
CA VAL A 66 -2.14 -13.84 -14.05
C VAL A 66 -1.40 -14.79 -14.99
N ASP A 67 -0.46 -14.23 -15.76
CA ASP A 67 0.45 -15.02 -16.57
C ASP A 67 1.36 -15.87 -15.67
N ASN A 68 1.55 -17.15 -16.04
CA ASN A 68 2.30 -18.09 -15.20
C ASN A 68 3.79 -17.73 -15.09
N ASP A 69 4.39 -17.18 -16.14
CA ASP A 69 5.81 -16.79 -16.09
C ASP A 69 5.99 -15.51 -15.27
N GLN A 70 5.06 -14.56 -15.36
CA GLN A 70 5.02 -13.41 -14.45
C GLN A 70 4.83 -13.84 -12.98
N TRP A 71 3.99 -14.85 -12.74
CA TRP A 71 3.79 -15.39 -11.40
C TRP A 71 5.06 -16.03 -10.86
N ARG A 72 5.76 -16.85 -11.66
CA ARG A 72 7.04 -17.45 -11.26
C ARG A 72 8.06 -16.38 -10.86
N GLN A 73 8.23 -15.35 -11.68
CA GLN A 73 9.13 -14.22 -11.35
C GLN A 73 8.75 -13.53 -10.03
N MET A 74 7.45 -13.40 -9.73
CA MET A 74 6.99 -12.85 -8.46
C MET A 74 7.31 -13.77 -7.28
N VAL A 75 7.12 -15.08 -7.43
CA VAL A 75 7.47 -16.08 -6.41
C VAL A 75 8.97 -16.09 -6.15
N ASP A 76 9.79 -16.06 -7.20
CA ASP A 76 11.25 -16.00 -7.09
C ASP A 76 11.70 -14.73 -6.34
N TYR A 77 11.06 -13.59 -6.62
CA TYR A 77 11.31 -12.34 -5.89
C TYR A 77 10.93 -12.43 -4.41
N TRP A 78 9.83 -13.08 -4.06
CA TRP A 78 9.48 -13.29 -2.65
C TRP A 78 10.40 -14.30 -1.97
N ASP A 79 10.91 -15.28 -2.70
CA ASP A 79 11.82 -16.27 -2.16
C ASP A 79 13.26 -15.76 -2.01
N SER A 80 13.65 -14.72 -2.77
CA SER A 80 15.02 -14.20 -2.79
C SER A 80 15.45 -13.51 -1.49
N ASP A 81 14.52 -12.94 -0.73
CA ASP A 81 14.80 -12.27 0.54
C ASP A 81 13.66 -12.53 1.54
N PRO A 82 13.94 -12.99 2.77
CA PRO A 82 12.96 -13.09 3.84
C PRO A 82 12.12 -11.81 4.05
N ALA A 83 12.72 -10.63 3.91
CA ALA A 83 12.01 -9.35 4.03
C ALA A 83 10.95 -9.17 2.93
N ASN A 84 11.11 -9.78 1.75
CA ASN A 84 10.10 -9.76 0.69
C ASN A 84 8.93 -10.70 0.99
N LYS A 85 9.12 -11.69 1.87
CA LYS A 85 8.06 -12.58 2.38
C LYS A 85 7.22 -11.88 3.44
N GLU A 86 7.85 -11.09 4.29
CA GLU A 86 7.21 -10.42 5.43
C GLU A 86 6.60 -9.06 5.09
N GLN A 87 7.03 -8.39 4.02
CA GLN A 87 6.40 -7.14 3.61
C GLN A 87 4.90 -7.34 3.34
N GLU A 88 4.08 -6.73 4.21
CA GLU A 88 2.65 -6.52 4.01
C GLU A 88 2.47 -5.62 2.78
N HIS A 89 2.33 -6.26 1.62
CA HIS A 89 1.89 -5.55 0.44
C HIS A 89 0.46 -5.07 0.71
N GLY A 90 0.26 -3.78 0.99
CA GLY A 90 -1.06 -3.13 0.93
C GLY A 90 -2.22 -3.88 1.60
N ARG A 91 -2.02 -4.39 2.83
CA ARG A 91 -3.15 -4.68 3.72
C ARG A 91 -3.96 -3.40 3.82
N ALA A 92 -5.28 -3.50 3.65
CA ALA A 92 -6.14 -2.39 4.04
C ALA A 92 -5.95 -2.27 5.55
N PRO A 93 -5.44 -1.13 6.06
CA PRO A 93 -5.23 -0.99 7.50
C PRO A 93 -6.52 -1.35 8.19
N ASP A 94 -6.43 -2.16 9.23
CA ASP A 94 -7.62 -2.48 10.00
C ASP A 94 -8.25 -1.17 10.52
N PRO A 95 -9.55 -1.14 10.84
CA PRO A 95 -10.20 0.09 11.29
C PRO A 95 -9.48 0.80 12.44
N ILE A 96 -8.80 0.06 13.33
CA ILE A 96 -7.96 0.57 14.42
C ILE A 96 -6.65 1.16 13.87
N GLU A 97 -5.90 0.41 13.04
CA GLU A 97 -4.72 0.93 12.32
C GLU A 97 -5.05 2.19 11.50
N PHE A 98 -6.23 2.24 10.85
CA PHE A 98 -6.69 3.40 10.08
C PHE A 98 -7.03 4.57 11.00
N PHE A 99 -7.72 4.31 12.11
CA PHE A 99 -8.01 5.33 13.13
C PHE A 99 -6.73 5.96 13.66
N ASP A 100 -5.75 5.14 14.04
CA ASP A 100 -4.43 5.60 14.50
C ASP A 100 -3.72 6.44 13.43
N LEU A 101 -3.72 5.97 12.19
CA LEU A 101 -3.06 6.65 11.06
C LEU A 101 -3.70 8.00 10.68
N VAL A 102 -4.98 8.23 10.99
CA VAL A 102 -5.67 9.49 10.65
C VAL A 102 -5.98 10.39 11.85
N HIS A 103 -5.90 9.86 13.08
CA HIS A 103 -6.21 10.61 14.31
C HIS A 103 -5.02 10.78 15.26
N LYS A 104 -3.88 10.08 15.08
CA LYS A 104 -2.65 10.39 15.82
C LYS A 104 -1.80 11.39 15.05
N ARG A 105 -1.29 12.41 15.73
CA ARG A 105 -0.38 13.39 15.12
C ARG A 105 0.99 12.72 14.88
N HIS A 106 1.61 13.09 13.76
CA HIS A 106 2.99 12.74 13.46
C HIS A 106 3.90 13.94 13.73
N ASP A 107 5.11 13.67 14.22
CA ASP A 107 6.16 14.69 14.30
C ASP A 107 6.84 14.91 12.94
N GLU A 108 7.78 15.87 12.90
CA GLU A 108 8.54 16.22 11.70
C GLU A 108 9.41 15.06 11.17
N ASN A 109 9.68 14.04 12.00
CA ASN A 109 10.43 12.84 11.67
C ASN A 109 9.53 11.64 11.35
N ASN A 110 8.21 11.86 11.25
CA ASN A 110 7.21 10.84 10.95
C ASN A 110 7.12 9.73 12.02
N SER A 111 7.56 10.03 13.26
CA SER A 111 7.35 9.21 14.45
C SER A 111 5.94 9.47 15.02
N TRP A 112 5.40 8.49 15.74
CA TRP A 112 4.08 8.60 16.37
C TRP A 112 4.16 9.47 17.62
N ILE A 113 3.38 10.55 17.68
CA ILE A 113 3.21 11.33 18.90
C ILE A 113 2.08 10.66 19.69
N ASP A 114 2.38 10.13 20.88
CA ASP A 114 1.35 9.64 21.78
C ASP A 114 0.79 10.79 22.61
N ASP A 115 -0.44 11.23 22.32
CA ASP A 115 -1.14 12.25 23.11
C ASP A 115 -1.34 11.83 24.60
N ALA A 116 -1.06 10.56 24.94
CA ALA A 116 -1.02 10.06 26.31
C ALA A 116 0.14 10.64 27.14
N SER A 117 1.20 11.15 26.50
CA SER A 117 2.35 11.76 27.17
C SER A 117 2.09 13.22 27.58
N GLU A 118 1.17 13.94 26.91
CA GLU A 118 0.85 15.33 27.27
C GLU A 118 -0.05 15.44 28.51
N GLN A 119 -0.85 14.42 28.84
CA GLN A 119 -1.72 14.46 30.03
C GLN A 119 -0.99 14.15 31.34
N ILE A 120 0.19 13.52 31.30
CA ILE A 120 1.01 13.31 32.51
C ILE A 120 1.74 14.60 32.92
N ALA A 121 1.92 15.57 32.01
CA ALA A 121 2.53 16.85 32.35
C ALA A 121 1.56 17.88 32.96
N VAL A 122 0.23 17.65 32.89
CA VAL A 122 -0.78 18.62 33.36
C VAL A 122 -1.34 18.28 34.76
N VAL A 123 -1.17 17.06 35.26
CA VAL A 123 -1.58 16.68 36.64
C VAL A 123 -0.42 16.81 37.64
N GLY A 124 0.47 17.78 37.43
CA GLY A 124 1.60 18.11 38.33
C GLY A 124 1.42 19.36 39.19
N TYR A 125 0.33 20.12 39.02
CA TYR A 125 0.08 21.34 39.80
C TYR A 125 -1.34 21.38 40.37
N THR A 126 -1.52 20.77 41.55
CA THR A 126 -2.30 21.36 42.65
C THR A 126 -1.77 20.84 43.99
N VAL A 127 -1.15 21.75 44.76
CA VAL A 127 -0.74 21.62 46.18
C VAL A 127 -2.01 21.81 47.05
N PRO A 128 -2.26 21.06 48.14
CA PRO A 128 -1.92 21.48 49.53
C PRO A 128 -1.50 20.28 50.43
N SER A 129 -0.80 20.43 51.56
CA SER A 129 -0.99 21.34 52.71
C SER A 129 0.31 21.86 53.30
#